data_AF-A0A9D9QXU0-F1
#
_entry.id   AF-A0A9D9QXU0-F1
#
_cell.length_a   1.000
_cell.length_b   1.000
_cell.length_c   1.000
_cell.angle_alpha   90.00
_cell.angle_beta   90.00
_cell.angle_gamma   90.00
#
_symmetry.space_group_name_H-M   'P 1'
#
loop_
_entity.id
_entity.type
_entity.pdbx_description
1 polymer ?
#
loop_
_entity_poly.entity_id
_entity_poly.type
_entity_poly.pdbx_seq_one_letter_code
_entity_poly.pdbx_strand_id
1 'polypeptide(L)'
;MSTSTYIYIFGESETKIWGLTGRERLQRMLKAKEHITLIDNVEKIPVSATALFLNANFLFDARVLTALLDIDKKIALYSDDNCPAAIRTDGSQAPQLLRNLNDNKSQNYKFVLLIVPRISLKDLEIDFQQNLKKKDPPYILPISETNRLLLEKELFSGSYKGVTDLVTKWLWPLPAYWSTHYCVRHGWQPNHVTYLSVVFALLAGVAFWFGFFGMGLLMGWFMTFLDTVDGKLARVTVTSSRLGDVLDHGLDIIHPPLWYLAWGVGLASTLTPITGMEILMWLMFIGYVGGRLCEGAFQFWLAHFDMFIWHKLDSFNRLITARRNPNLLLLTYGWLTDQLALGLILVVVWHIASTAFLTWRLLTAWRIKQKEGALKSWLQDIDPARDREIWAVRIFTRAPINLNKPYPVSIN
;
A
#
# COMPACT_ATOMS: atom_id res chain seq x y z
N MET A 1 20.62 6.68 27.41
CA MET A 1 21.25 6.54 26.08
C MET A 1 20.44 5.50 25.33
N SER A 2 19.83 5.85 24.19
CA SER A 2 19.09 4.87 23.37
C SER A 2 20.06 3.77 22.93
N THR A 3 19.87 2.56 23.46
CA THR A 3 20.73 1.39 23.18
C THR A 3 20.53 0.97 21.73
N SER A 4 21.55 1.21 20.90
CA SER A 4 21.50 0.78 19.49
C SER A 4 21.43 -0.75 19.42
N THR A 5 20.47 -1.26 18.63
CA THR A 5 20.33 -2.71 18.41
C THR A 5 21.26 -3.13 17.27
N TYR A 6 22.14 -4.09 17.54
CA TYR A 6 23.05 -4.66 16.54
C TYR A 6 22.34 -5.78 15.79
N ILE A 7 22.35 -5.72 14.47
CA ILE A 7 21.61 -6.66 13.63
C ILE A 7 22.58 -7.48 12.78
N TYR A 8 22.50 -8.80 12.91
CA TYR A 8 23.22 -9.75 12.07
C TYR A 8 22.24 -10.53 11.20
N ILE A 9 22.48 -10.56 9.89
CA ILE A 9 21.66 -11.33 8.95
C ILE A 9 22.39 -12.64 8.62
N PHE A 10 21.76 -13.76 8.92
CA PHE A 10 22.28 -15.10 8.63
C PHE A 10 21.42 -15.82 7.59
N GLY A 11 21.96 -16.87 6.98
CA GLY A 11 21.31 -17.55 5.86
C GLY A 11 21.64 -16.93 4.50
N GLU A 12 21.53 -17.74 3.46
CA GLU A 12 21.95 -17.46 2.08
C GLU A 12 20.96 -18.07 1.09
N SER A 13 19.73 -17.53 1.07
CA SER A 13 18.78 -17.87 0.01
C SER A 13 19.13 -17.08 -1.26
N GLU A 14 19.52 -17.78 -2.31
CA GLU A 14 19.77 -17.20 -3.65
C GLU A 14 18.48 -16.87 -4.40
N THR A 15 17.35 -17.44 -3.98
CA THR A 15 16.04 -17.20 -4.60
C THR A 15 15.66 -15.73 -4.50
N LYS A 16 15.51 -15.10 -5.67
CA LYS A 16 15.13 -13.69 -5.78
C LYS A 16 13.61 -13.55 -5.88
N ILE A 17 13.03 -12.75 -5.00
CA ILE A 17 11.62 -12.37 -5.02
C ILE A 17 11.54 -10.89 -5.41
N TRP A 18 10.93 -10.59 -6.56
CA TRP A 18 10.95 -9.24 -7.14
C TRP A 18 12.37 -8.68 -7.33
N GLY A 19 13.30 -9.53 -7.77
CA GLY A 19 14.68 -9.15 -8.06
C GLY A 19 15.60 -9.02 -6.84
N LEU A 20 15.10 -9.29 -5.63
CA LEU A 20 15.85 -9.20 -4.38
C LEU A 20 15.97 -10.55 -3.68
N THR A 21 17.17 -10.89 -3.23
CA THR A 21 17.38 -11.95 -2.25
C THR A 21 16.79 -11.57 -0.89
N GLY A 22 16.57 -12.55 -0.01
CA GLY A 22 16.07 -12.28 1.34
C GLY A 22 17.01 -11.35 2.14
N ARG A 23 18.32 -11.49 1.97
CA ARG A 23 19.33 -10.62 2.60
C ARG A 23 19.24 -9.18 2.09
N GLU A 24 19.25 -8.96 0.78
CA GLU A 24 19.13 -7.61 0.19
C GLU A 24 17.83 -6.93 0.62
N ARG A 25 16.73 -7.68 0.67
CA ARG A 25 15.43 -7.16 1.12
C ARG A 25 15.49 -6.72 2.58
N LEU A 26 16.02 -7.55 3.47
CA LEU A 26 16.18 -7.19 4.89
C LEU A 26 17.07 -5.95 5.06
N GLN A 27 18.20 -5.88 4.36
CA GLN A 27 19.09 -4.72 4.39
C GLN A 27 18.36 -3.43 3.97
N ARG A 28 17.55 -3.48 2.90
CA ARG A 28 16.74 -2.32 2.46
C ARG A 28 15.67 -1.93 3.48
N MET A 29 14.96 -2.91 4.05
CA MET A 29 13.93 -2.65 5.07
C MET A 29 14.51 -2.03 6.34
N LEU A 30 15.69 -2.48 6.73
CA LEU A 30 16.40 -2.00 7.93
C LEU A 30 17.01 -0.62 7.72
N LYS A 31 17.49 -0.28 6.51
CA LYS A 31 18.08 1.04 6.20
C LYS A 31 17.18 2.23 6.57
N ALA A 32 15.86 2.03 6.57
CA ALA A 32 14.88 3.04 6.94
C ALA A 32 14.63 3.18 8.47
N LYS A 33 15.28 2.35 9.30
CA LYS A 33 15.11 2.34 10.76
C LYS A 33 16.26 3.08 11.44
N GLU A 34 15.92 3.85 12.46
CA GLU A 34 16.88 4.55 13.31
C GLU A 34 17.35 3.64 14.46
N HIS A 35 18.47 3.97 15.09
CA HIS A 35 19.01 3.24 16.26
C HIS A 35 19.36 1.75 16.03
N ILE A 36 19.67 1.38 14.79
CA ILE A 36 20.15 0.05 14.44
C ILE A 36 21.57 0.12 13.86
N THR A 37 22.35 -0.94 14.06
CA THR A 37 23.66 -1.10 13.43
C THR A 37 23.72 -2.46 12.75
N LEU A 38 23.68 -2.47 11.42
CA LEU A 38 23.89 -3.70 10.66
C LEU A 38 25.38 -4.08 10.73
N ILE A 39 25.66 -5.33 11.03
CA ILE A 39 27.02 -5.85 11.16
C ILE A 39 27.20 -7.13 10.37
N ASP A 40 28.39 -7.29 9.78
CA ASP A 40 28.77 -8.49 9.06
C ASP A 40 29.66 -9.44 9.90
N ASN A 41 30.14 -8.98 11.06
CA ASN A 41 30.89 -9.80 12.00
C ASN A 41 30.30 -9.68 13.41
N VAL A 42 29.83 -10.80 13.95
CA VAL A 42 29.22 -10.94 15.27
C VAL A 42 30.19 -10.61 16.41
N GLU A 43 31.50 -10.78 16.21
CA GLU A 43 32.52 -10.44 17.21
C GLU A 43 32.60 -8.94 17.51
N LYS A 44 32.05 -8.09 16.62
CA LYS A 44 32.00 -6.64 16.81
C LYS A 44 30.83 -6.17 17.67
N ILE A 45 29.94 -7.08 18.10
CA ILE A 45 28.82 -6.72 18.96
C ILE A 45 29.33 -6.50 20.39
N PRO A 46 29.10 -5.33 21.01
CA PRO A 46 29.45 -5.12 22.40
C PRO A 46 28.70 -6.10 23.31
N VAL A 47 29.38 -6.65 24.31
CA VAL A 47 28.83 -7.66 25.25
C VAL A 47 27.55 -7.19 25.94
N SER A 48 27.46 -5.89 26.25
CA SER A 48 26.32 -5.24 26.92
C SER A 48 25.24 -4.74 25.96
N ALA A 49 25.43 -4.87 24.64
CA ALA A 49 24.46 -4.42 23.65
C ALA A 49 23.44 -5.50 23.31
N THR A 50 22.31 -5.09 22.75
CA THR A 50 21.30 -6.02 22.25
C THR A 50 21.64 -6.46 20.83
N ALA A 51 21.55 -7.77 20.59
CA ALA A 51 21.79 -8.40 19.30
C ALA A 51 20.50 -9.00 18.73
N LEU A 52 20.19 -8.71 17.47
CA LEU A 52 19.08 -9.29 16.72
C LEU A 52 19.61 -10.04 15.50
N PHE A 53 19.33 -11.33 15.46
CA PHE A 53 19.66 -12.21 14.35
C PHE A 53 18.43 -12.40 13.46
N LEU A 54 18.56 -12.13 12.17
CA LEU A 54 17.48 -12.28 11.18
C LEU A 54 17.87 -13.31 10.12
N ASN A 55 16.95 -14.25 9.86
CA ASN A 55 17.17 -15.33 8.90
C ASN A 55 16.76 -14.89 7.48
N ALA A 56 17.74 -14.70 6.59
CA ALA A 56 17.54 -14.32 5.20
C ALA A 56 16.79 -15.38 4.36
N ASN A 57 16.57 -16.58 4.89
CA ASN A 57 15.73 -17.59 4.23
C ASN A 57 14.24 -17.37 4.48
N PHE A 58 13.85 -16.31 5.19
CA PHE A 58 12.46 -15.95 5.42
C PHE A 58 12.14 -14.56 4.85
N LEU A 59 10.93 -14.44 4.31
CA LEU A 59 10.32 -13.19 3.92
C LEU A 59 9.55 -12.62 5.11
N PHE A 60 9.98 -11.45 5.59
CA PHE A 60 9.37 -10.75 6.71
C PHE A 60 8.39 -9.67 6.26
N ASP A 61 7.25 -9.59 6.94
CA ASP A 61 6.44 -8.37 6.95
C ASP A 61 7.19 -7.25 7.71
N ALA A 62 7.15 -6.02 7.18
CA ALA A 62 7.76 -4.85 7.81
C ALA A 62 7.23 -4.59 9.23
N ARG A 63 5.97 -4.96 9.50
CA ARG A 63 5.35 -4.86 10.83
C ARG A 63 5.99 -5.80 11.84
N VAL A 64 6.30 -7.02 11.41
CA VAL A 64 6.99 -8.01 12.25
C VAL A 64 8.39 -7.51 12.60
N LEU A 65 9.13 -6.96 11.63
CA LEU A 65 10.44 -6.35 11.93
C LEU A 65 10.34 -5.18 12.90
N THR A 66 9.32 -4.34 12.77
CA THR A 66 9.12 -3.21 13.69
C THR A 66 8.81 -3.70 15.10
N ALA A 67 7.87 -4.63 15.25
CA ALA A 67 7.55 -5.23 16.54
C ALA A 67 8.77 -5.92 17.19
N LEU A 68 9.60 -6.62 16.40
CA LEU A 68 10.83 -7.24 16.89
C LEU A 68 11.88 -6.24 17.38
N LEU A 69 11.95 -5.05 16.77
CA LEU A 69 12.87 -3.99 17.18
C LEU A 69 12.41 -3.32 18.48
N ASP A 70 11.09 -3.15 18.65
CA ASP A 70 10.48 -2.49 19.81
C ASP A 70 10.43 -3.38 21.07
N ILE A 71 10.60 -4.70 20.93
CA ILE A 71 10.63 -5.63 22.08
C ILE A 71 11.98 -5.56 22.78
N ASP A 72 11.99 -5.24 24.08
CA ASP A 72 13.21 -5.22 24.91
C ASP A 72 13.60 -6.57 25.53
N LYS A 73 12.80 -7.61 25.32
CA LYS A 73 13.01 -8.94 25.91
C LYS A 73 13.81 -9.85 24.98
N LYS A 74 14.51 -10.82 25.56
CA LYS A 74 15.12 -11.93 24.82
C LYS A 74 13.99 -12.82 24.30
N ILE A 75 13.91 -12.99 22.98
CA ILE A 75 12.86 -13.76 22.32
C ILE A 75 13.40 -14.45 21.08
N ALA A 76 12.83 -15.60 20.75
CA ALA A 76 13.07 -16.28 19.50
C ALA A 76 11.74 -16.46 18.77
N LEU A 77 11.61 -15.84 17.60
CA LEU A 77 10.43 -15.89 16.76
C LEU A 77 10.54 -17.06 15.79
N TYR A 78 9.60 -18.01 15.93
CA TYR A 78 9.56 -19.23 15.13
C TYR A 78 8.49 -19.14 14.04
N SER A 79 8.81 -19.71 12.88
CA SER A 79 7.82 -20.03 11.85
C SER A 79 6.92 -21.19 12.27
N ASP A 80 5.83 -21.39 11.52
CA ASP A 80 4.92 -22.53 11.72
C ASP A 80 5.64 -23.88 11.55
N ASP A 81 6.67 -23.93 10.69
CA ASP A 81 7.53 -25.10 10.46
C ASP A 81 8.63 -25.27 11.53
N ASN A 82 8.47 -24.67 12.72
CA ASN A 82 9.41 -24.80 13.84
C ASN A 82 10.85 -24.32 13.55
N CYS A 83 11.04 -23.42 12.58
CA CYS A 83 12.33 -22.82 12.27
C CYS A 83 12.43 -21.40 12.86
N PRO A 84 13.53 -21.02 13.52
CA PRO A 84 13.71 -19.66 14.01
C PRO A 84 13.94 -18.71 12.83
N ALA A 85 13.02 -17.77 12.69
CA ALA A 85 13.12 -16.70 11.73
C ALA A 85 13.92 -15.53 12.30
N ALA A 86 13.71 -15.20 13.57
CA ALA A 86 14.46 -14.14 14.24
C ALA A 86 14.82 -14.53 15.69
N ILE A 87 15.98 -14.08 16.17
CA ILE A 87 16.43 -14.34 17.54
C ILE A 87 17.01 -13.05 18.12
N ARG A 88 16.42 -12.58 19.22
CA ARG A 88 16.90 -11.42 19.99
C ARG A 88 17.57 -11.90 21.28
N THR A 89 18.81 -11.48 21.49
CA THR A 89 19.64 -11.89 22.63
C THR A 89 20.62 -10.78 23.03
N ASP A 90 21.45 -11.02 24.04
CA ASP A 90 22.53 -10.12 24.42
C ASP A 90 23.78 -10.38 23.55
N GLY A 91 24.58 -9.33 23.33
CA GLY A 91 25.84 -9.42 22.61
C GLY A 91 26.81 -10.46 23.18
N SER A 92 26.76 -10.69 24.51
CA SER A 92 27.53 -11.73 25.20
C SER A 92 27.29 -13.15 24.64
N GLN A 93 26.09 -13.44 24.15
CA GLN A 93 25.70 -14.76 23.64
C GLN A 93 25.82 -14.87 22.12
N ALA A 94 26.10 -13.76 21.43
CA ALA A 94 26.00 -13.67 19.99
C ALA A 94 26.99 -14.59 19.23
N PRO A 95 28.29 -14.68 19.59
CA PRO A 95 29.22 -15.57 18.90
C PRO A 95 28.88 -17.06 19.08
N GLN A 96 28.45 -17.45 20.28
CA GLN A 96 28.03 -18.83 20.57
C GLN A 96 26.76 -19.18 19.79
N LEU A 97 25.80 -18.25 19.72
CA LEU A 97 24.60 -18.41 18.93
C LEU A 97 24.92 -18.60 17.44
N LEU A 98 25.82 -17.80 16.86
CA LEU A 98 26.17 -17.93 15.45
C LEU A 98 26.82 -19.28 15.13
N ARG A 99 27.78 -19.73 15.95
CA ARG A 99 28.40 -21.06 15.78
C ARG A 99 27.34 -22.16 15.79
N ASN A 100 26.43 -22.09 16.76
CA ASN A 100 25.33 -23.04 16.87
C ASN A 100 24.30 -22.92 15.76
N LEU A 101 24.16 -21.78 15.06
CA LEU A 101 23.30 -21.69 13.88
C LEU A 101 23.95 -22.29 12.63
N ASN A 102 25.28 -22.37 12.59
CA ASN A 102 26.05 -22.87 11.44
C ASN A 102 26.34 -24.38 11.49
N ASP A 103 26.45 -25.00 12.67
CA ASP A 103 26.99 -26.37 12.79
C ASP A 103 26.06 -27.53 12.31
N ASN A 104 24.71 -27.48 12.45
CA ASN A 104 23.80 -28.49 11.89
C ASN A 104 22.28 -28.12 11.75
N LYS A 105 21.73 -27.99 10.53
CA LYS A 105 20.37 -27.47 10.23
C LYS A 105 19.18 -28.05 11.03
N SER A 106 19.24 -29.30 11.51
CA SER A 106 18.13 -29.96 12.22
C SER A 106 18.27 -30.03 13.75
N GLN A 107 19.49 -29.92 14.30
CA GLN A 107 19.76 -29.93 15.74
C GLN A 107 19.97 -28.53 16.34
N ASN A 108 20.36 -27.56 15.51
CA ASN A 108 20.73 -26.19 15.90
C ASN A 108 19.64 -25.40 16.65
N TYR A 109 18.36 -25.67 16.38
CA TYR A 109 17.27 -24.87 16.94
C TYR A 109 16.86 -25.30 18.36
N LYS A 110 17.24 -26.53 18.79
CA LYS A 110 16.98 -27.00 20.16
C LYS A 110 17.75 -26.21 21.21
N PHE A 111 18.95 -25.73 20.87
CA PHE A 111 19.77 -24.92 21.78
C PHE A 111 19.15 -23.54 22.04
N VAL A 112 18.57 -22.92 21.01
CA VAL A 112 17.88 -21.63 21.13
C VAL A 112 16.71 -21.71 22.12
N LEU A 113 15.97 -22.83 22.11
CA LEU A 113 14.86 -23.10 23.03
C LEU A 113 15.27 -23.21 24.51
N LEU A 114 16.54 -23.53 24.79
CA LEU A 114 17.05 -23.64 26.15
C LEU A 114 17.45 -22.29 26.76
N ILE A 115 17.69 -21.27 25.93
CA ILE A 115 18.27 -19.98 26.35
C ILE A 115 17.29 -18.83 26.17
N VAL A 116 16.35 -18.94 25.23
CA VAL A 116 15.48 -17.84 24.83
C VAL A 116 14.02 -18.29 24.75
N PRO A 117 13.08 -17.56 25.38
CA PRO A 117 11.65 -17.81 25.24
C PRO A 117 11.20 -17.83 23.77
N ARG A 118 10.47 -18.88 23.41
CA ARG A 118 9.84 -19.00 22.10
C ARG A 118 8.59 -18.14 22.02
N ILE A 119 8.46 -17.41 20.93
CA ILE A 119 7.23 -16.75 20.52
C ILE A 119 6.87 -17.14 19.09
N SER A 120 5.58 -17.02 18.77
CA SER A 120 5.01 -17.15 17.45
C SER A 120 4.53 -15.79 16.94
N LEU A 121 4.12 -15.73 15.67
CA LEU A 121 3.51 -14.53 15.09
C LEU A 121 2.27 -14.03 15.85
N LYS A 122 1.53 -14.92 16.50
CA LYS A 122 0.31 -14.58 17.24
C LYS A 122 0.59 -13.87 18.57
N ASP A 123 1.81 -14.01 19.08
CA ASP A 123 2.24 -13.43 20.34
C ASP A 123 2.80 -12.01 20.15
N LEU A 124 2.94 -11.56 18.89
CA LEU A 124 3.33 -10.19 18.57
C LEU A 124 2.08 -9.31 18.46
N GLU A 125 2.05 -8.24 19.25
CA GLU A 125 1.03 -7.20 19.15
C GLU A 125 1.24 -6.36 17.87
N ILE A 126 0.71 -6.83 16.75
CA ILE A 126 0.81 -6.14 15.46
C ILE A 126 -0.55 -5.51 15.11
N ASP A 127 -0.58 -4.17 15.14
CA ASP A 127 -1.77 -3.39 14.81
C ASP A 127 -2.02 -3.27 13.28
N PHE A 128 -3.20 -2.79 12.88
CA PHE A 128 -3.60 -2.65 11.47
C PHE A 128 -2.88 -1.52 10.72
N GLN A 129 -2.78 -1.62 9.39
CA GLN A 129 -2.04 -0.65 8.58
C GLN A 129 -2.94 0.51 8.14
N GLN A 130 -2.89 1.62 8.89
CA GLN A 130 -3.65 2.84 8.59
C GLN A 130 -3.31 3.42 7.19
N ASN A 131 -2.02 3.57 6.86
CA ASN A 131 -1.57 4.15 5.59
C ASN A 131 -2.02 3.37 4.34
N LEU A 132 -2.18 2.05 4.48
CA LEU A 132 -2.68 1.17 3.41
C LEU A 132 -4.17 0.83 3.54
N LYS A 133 -4.87 1.43 4.52
CA LYS A 133 -6.31 1.27 4.76
C LYS A 133 -6.73 -0.20 4.80
N LYS A 134 -5.97 -1.03 5.51
CA LYS A 134 -6.16 -2.49 5.49
C LYS A 134 -5.71 -3.17 6.77
N LYS A 135 -6.29 -4.35 7.00
CA LYS A 135 -5.91 -5.30 8.05
C LYS A 135 -5.61 -6.62 7.36
N ASP A 136 -4.34 -6.82 7.00
CA ASP A 136 -3.85 -8.12 6.50
C ASP A 136 -3.14 -8.85 7.65
N PRO A 137 -3.24 -10.19 7.75
CA PRO A 137 -2.50 -10.95 8.76
C PRO A 137 -0.98 -10.75 8.56
N PRO A 138 -0.19 -10.56 9.65
CA PRO A 138 1.26 -10.53 9.54
C PRO A 138 1.79 -11.90 9.13
N TYR A 139 2.94 -11.93 8.45
CA TYR A 139 3.54 -13.17 7.96
C TYR A 139 5.05 -13.19 8.11
N ILE A 140 5.56 -14.42 8.19
CA ILE A 140 6.97 -14.80 8.06
C ILE A 140 6.95 -16.07 7.22
N LEU A 141 7.41 -15.97 5.97
CA LEU A 141 7.24 -17.06 5.01
C LEU A 141 8.62 -17.59 4.59
N PRO A 142 8.87 -18.91 4.66
CA PRO A 142 10.12 -19.47 4.16
C PRO A 142 10.26 -19.19 2.66
N ILE A 143 11.47 -18.88 2.20
CA ILE A 143 11.79 -18.59 0.80
C ILE A 143 12.34 -19.85 0.15
N SER A 144 11.71 -20.31 -0.93
CA SER A 144 12.20 -21.39 -1.78
C SER A 144 11.87 -21.10 -3.26
N GLU A 145 12.59 -21.74 -4.19
CA GLU A 145 12.23 -21.65 -5.62
C GLU A 145 10.81 -22.16 -5.87
N THR A 146 10.36 -23.17 -5.14
CA THR A 146 9.02 -23.77 -5.31
C THR A 146 7.88 -22.82 -4.95
N ASN A 147 8.08 -21.91 -3.97
CA ASN A 147 7.07 -20.97 -3.53
C ASN A 147 7.30 -19.53 -4.02
N ARG A 148 8.38 -19.27 -4.76
CA ARG A 148 8.75 -17.95 -5.29
C ARG A 148 7.58 -17.20 -5.93
N LEU A 149 6.87 -17.82 -6.87
CA LEU A 149 5.74 -17.18 -7.56
C LEU A 149 4.60 -16.82 -6.59
N LEU A 150 4.39 -17.64 -5.57
CA LEU A 150 3.38 -17.40 -4.55
C LEU A 150 3.79 -16.21 -3.67
N LEU A 151 5.06 -16.13 -3.27
CA LEU A 151 5.60 -15.02 -2.48
C LEU A 151 5.60 -13.70 -3.28
N GLU A 152 5.91 -13.74 -4.57
CA GLU A 152 5.84 -12.57 -5.44
C GLU A 152 4.40 -12.04 -5.54
N LYS A 153 3.43 -12.94 -5.75
CA LYS A 153 1.99 -12.60 -5.73
C LYS A 153 1.55 -12.04 -4.38
N GLU A 154 2.02 -12.60 -3.28
CA GLU A 154 1.68 -12.14 -1.94
C GLU A 154 2.20 -10.72 -1.69
N LEU A 155 3.47 -10.46 -1.99
CA LEU A 155 4.06 -9.13 -1.85
C LEU A 155 3.36 -8.09 -2.72
N PHE A 156 3.04 -8.46 -3.96
CA PHE A 156 2.35 -7.57 -4.88
C PHE A 156 0.93 -7.26 -4.43
N SER A 157 0.17 -8.29 -4.08
CA SER A 157 -1.20 -8.13 -3.59
C SER A 157 -1.23 -7.38 -2.26
N GLY A 158 -0.26 -7.66 -1.38
CA GLY A 158 0.00 -6.94 -0.13
C GLY A 158 0.49 -5.51 -0.33
N SER A 159 0.83 -5.10 -1.56
CA SER A 159 1.14 -3.70 -1.85
C SER A 159 -0.10 -2.88 -2.21
N TYR A 160 -1.29 -3.47 -2.38
CA TYR A 160 -2.53 -2.72 -2.60
C TYR A 160 -3.09 -2.13 -1.33
N LYS A 161 -3.73 -0.94 -1.48
CA LYS A 161 -4.59 -0.37 -0.44
C LYS A 161 -5.86 -1.23 -0.37
N GLY A 162 -6.35 -1.52 0.84
CA GLY A 162 -7.55 -2.36 1.01
C GLY A 162 -8.80 -1.69 0.40
N VAL A 163 -8.99 -0.42 0.74
CA VAL A 163 -10.08 0.43 0.23
C VAL A 163 -9.55 1.44 -0.80
N THR A 164 -10.01 1.30 -2.05
CA THR A 164 -9.64 2.14 -3.22
C THR A 164 -10.81 2.24 -4.20
N ASP A 165 -10.66 2.96 -5.31
CA ASP A 165 -11.66 3.04 -6.39
C ASP A 165 -11.79 1.71 -7.17
N LEU A 166 -12.93 1.54 -7.86
CA LEU A 166 -13.25 0.32 -8.59
C LEU A 166 -12.22 -0.05 -9.68
N VAL A 167 -11.61 0.95 -10.34
CA VAL A 167 -10.65 0.70 -11.43
C VAL A 167 -9.36 0.16 -10.86
N THR A 168 -8.82 0.83 -9.84
CA THR A 168 -7.61 0.38 -9.13
C THR A 168 -7.81 -0.99 -8.48
N LYS A 169 -9.04 -1.28 -8.04
CA LYS A 169 -9.37 -2.54 -7.37
C LYS A 169 -9.50 -3.72 -8.31
N TRP A 170 -10.12 -3.56 -9.48
CA TRP A 170 -10.48 -4.68 -10.33
C TRP A 170 -9.84 -4.66 -11.73
N LEU A 171 -9.58 -3.48 -12.30
CA LEU A 171 -8.99 -3.37 -13.63
C LEU A 171 -7.46 -3.43 -13.59
N TRP A 172 -6.83 -2.64 -12.72
CA TRP A 172 -5.37 -2.50 -12.69
C TRP A 172 -4.53 -3.62 -12.07
N PRO A 173 -5.01 -4.48 -11.15
CA PRO A 173 -4.14 -5.47 -10.52
C PRO A 173 -3.38 -6.38 -11.48
N LEU A 174 -4.05 -6.91 -12.51
CA LEU A 174 -3.43 -7.84 -13.45
C LEU A 174 -2.43 -7.16 -14.38
N PRO A 175 -2.78 -6.06 -15.09
CA PRO A 175 -1.81 -5.36 -15.94
C PRO A 175 -0.63 -4.81 -15.14
N ALA A 176 -0.88 -4.32 -13.92
CA ALA A 176 0.17 -3.75 -13.07
C ALA A 176 1.12 -4.84 -12.55
N TYR A 177 0.63 -6.05 -12.28
CA TYR A 177 1.47 -7.19 -11.88
C TYR A 177 2.53 -7.50 -12.94
N TRP A 178 2.10 -7.66 -14.19
CA TRP A 178 2.99 -7.96 -15.31
C TRP A 178 3.93 -6.81 -15.64
N SER A 179 3.43 -5.57 -15.59
CA SER A 179 4.26 -4.39 -15.87
C SER A 179 5.29 -4.12 -14.79
N THR A 180 4.96 -4.39 -13.52
CA THR A 180 5.93 -4.34 -12.42
C THR A 180 7.02 -5.39 -12.63
N HIS A 181 6.66 -6.60 -13.08
CA HIS A 181 7.64 -7.64 -13.41
C HIS A 181 8.56 -7.21 -14.55
N TYR A 182 8.00 -6.61 -15.59
CA TYR A 182 8.74 -6.05 -16.69
C TYR A 182 9.74 -4.98 -16.21
N CYS A 183 9.29 -4.05 -15.36
CA CYS A 183 10.13 -3.00 -14.80
C CYS A 183 11.30 -3.57 -13.98
N VAL A 184 11.03 -4.52 -13.08
CA VAL A 184 12.07 -5.18 -12.26
C VAL A 184 13.09 -5.89 -13.13
N ARG A 185 12.65 -6.63 -14.16
CA ARG A 185 13.54 -7.38 -15.06
C ARG A 185 14.48 -6.46 -15.86
N HIS A 186 14.02 -5.28 -16.23
CA HIS A 186 14.81 -4.30 -16.99
C HIS A 186 15.51 -3.27 -16.10
N GLY A 187 15.47 -3.43 -14.77
CA GLY A 187 16.13 -2.52 -13.83
C GLY A 187 15.50 -1.12 -13.77
N TRP A 188 14.23 -0.97 -14.17
CA TRP A 188 13.53 0.31 -14.04
C TRP A 188 13.32 0.66 -12.57
N GLN A 189 13.53 1.93 -12.24
CA GLN A 189 13.28 2.47 -10.91
C GLN A 189 11.88 3.09 -10.85
N PRO A 190 11.22 3.12 -9.67
CA PRO A 190 9.92 3.77 -9.50
C PRO A 190 9.87 5.19 -10.06
N ASN A 191 10.91 6.00 -9.78
CA ASN A 191 10.99 7.38 -10.24
C ASN A 191 10.91 7.51 -11.77
N HIS A 192 11.45 6.56 -12.55
CA HIS A 192 11.33 6.61 -14.01
C HIS A 192 9.88 6.45 -14.47
N VAL A 193 9.15 5.55 -13.82
CA VAL A 193 7.73 5.30 -14.10
C VAL A 193 6.89 6.52 -13.68
N THR A 194 7.20 7.11 -12.52
CA THR A 194 6.61 8.36 -12.04
C THR A 194 6.81 9.50 -13.04
N TYR A 195 8.04 9.77 -13.49
CA TYR A 195 8.29 10.85 -14.46
C TYR A 195 7.52 10.65 -15.76
N LEU A 196 7.45 9.40 -16.24
CA LEU A 196 6.66 9.07 -17.42
C LEU A 196 5.17 9.35 -17.20
N SER A 197 4.64 8.97 -16.03
CA SER A 197 3.26 9.28 -15.60
C SER A 197 2.99 10.79 -15.65
N VAL A 198 3.89 11.61 -15.08
CA VAL A 198 3.76 13.08 -15.10
C VAL A 198 3.72 13.64 -16.53
N VAL A 199 4.56 13.13 -17.43
CA VAL A 199 4.56 13.54 -18.85
C VAL A 199 3.21 13.24 -19.49
N PHE A 200 2.69 12.03 -19.33
CA PHE A 200 1.35 11.69 -19.83
C PHE A 200 0.26 12.54 -19.19
N ALA A 201 0.43 12.95 -17.92
CA ALA A 201 -0.55 13.79 -17.26
C ALA A 201 -0.67 15.18 -17.89
N LEU A 202 0.47 15.78 -18.23
CA LEU A 202 0.54 17.07 -18.91
C LEU A 202 0.02 16.96 -20.35
N LEU A 203 0.45 15.93 -21.09
CA LEU A 203 0.01 15.70 -22.46
C LEU A 203 -1.51 15.47 -22.54
N ALA A 204 -2.10 14.73 -21.59
CA ALA A 204 -3.54 14.56 -21.50
C ALA A 204 -4.27 15.89 -21.30
N GLY A 205 -3.79 16.73 -20.37
CA GLY A 205 -4.35 18.06 -20.14
C GLY A 205 -4.28 18.96 -21.37
N VAL A 206 -3.14 18.97 -22.07
CA VAL A 206 -2.96 19.71 -23.33
C VAL A 206 -3.90 19.17 -24.42
N ALA A 207 -4.02 17.85 -24.56
CA ALA A 207 -4.92 17.23 -25.52
C ALA A 207 -6.39 17.60 -25.25
N PHE A 208 -6.83 17.58 -23.98
CA PHE A 208 -8.17 18.02 -23.60
C PHE A 208 -8.40 19.50 -23.92
N TRP A 209 -7.42 20.36 -23.65
CA TRP A 209 -7.51 21.79 -23.92
C TRP A 209 -7.75 22.10 -25.40
N PHE A 210 -7.10 21.37 -26.30
CA PHE A 210 -7.24 21.54 -27.75
C PHE A 210 -8.37 20.68 -28.36
N GLY A 211 -9.20 20.03 -27.54
CA GLY A 211 -10.34 19.23 -28.02
C GLY A 211 -9.99 17.84 -28.56
N PHE A 212 -8.74 17.37 -28.41
CA PHE A 212 -8.33 16.01 -28.76
C PHE A 212 -8.73 15.00 -27.67
N PHE A 213 -10.03 14.90 -27.36
CA PHE A 213 -10.55 14.17 -26.21
C PHE A 213 -10.18 12.68 -26.19
N GLY A 214 -10.28 11.97 -27.31
CA GLY A 214 -9.92 10.55 -27.38
C GLY A 214 -8.45 10.29 -27.06
N MET A 215 -7.55 11.12 -27.59
CA MET A 215 -6.12 11.03 -27.29
C MET A 215 -5.82 11.42 -25.84
N GLY A 216 -6.46 12.48 -25.35
CA GLY A 216 -6.35 12.89 -23.95
C GLY A 216 -6.84 11.81 -22.98
N LEU A 217 -7.92 11.09 -23.31
CA LEU A 217 -8.41 9.96 -22.52
C LEU A 217 -7.43 8.79 -22.54
N LEU A 218 -6.87 8.46 -23.71
CA LEU A 218 -5.86 7.39 -23.84
C LEU A 218 -4.63 7.71 -22.99
N MET A 219 -4.10 8.93 -23.11
CA MET A 219 -2.96 9.41 -22.31
C MET A 219 -3.32 9.45 -20.83
N GLY A 220 -4.52 9.90 -20.48
CA GLY A 220 -4.99 9.98 -19.10
C GLY A 220 -5.12 8.61 -18.45
N TRP A 221 -5.71 7.64 -19.15
CA TRP A 221 -5.79 6.26 -18.67
C TRP A 221 -4.41 5.62 -18.53
N PHE A 222 -3.52 5.83 -19.50
CA PHE A 222 -2.14 5.34 -19.43
C PHE A 222 -1.37 5.94 -18.25
N MET A 223 -1.54 7.23 -17.98
CA MET A 223 -1.03 7.89 -16.79
C MET A 223 -1.52 7.19 -15.51
N THR A 224 -2.85 7.01 -15.36
CA THR A 224 -3.40 6.38 -14.14
C THR A 224 -2.91 4.96 -13.89
N PHE A 225 -2.57 4.28 -14.98
CA PHE A 225 -1.98 2.95 -14.96
C PHE A 225 -0.52 3.00 -14.47
N LEU A 226 0.30 3.90 -15.01
CA LEU A 226 1.71 4.07 -14.60
C LEU A 226 1.84 4.49 -13.13
N ASP A 227 0.98 5.39 -12.66
CA ASP A 227 0.83 5.81 -11.25
C ASP A 227 0.37 4.66 -10.32
N THR A 228 -0.20 3.59 -10.89
CA THR A 228 -0.39 2.36 -10.13
C THR A 228 0.94 1.59 -10.06
N VAL A 229 1.63 1.44 -11.19
CA VAL A 229 2.84 0.62 -11.35
C VAL A 229 4.01 1.14 -10.52
N ASP A 230 4.28 2.45 -10.50
CA ASP A 230 5.38 3.05 -9.71
C ASP A 230 5.26 2.75 -8.21
N GLY A 231 4.06 2.93 -7.64
CA GLY A 231 3.77 2.66 -6.25
C GLY A 231 3.85 1.17 -5.91
N LYS A 232 3.53 0.27 -6.85
CA LYS A 232 3.76 -1.18 -6.66
C LYS A 232 5.24 -1.50 -6.72
N LEU A 233 5.93 -0.98 -7.73
CA LEU A 233 7.36 -1.19 -7.94
C LEU A 233 8.17 -0.74 -6.73
N ALA A 234 7.88 0.44 -6.18
CA ALA A 234 8.53 0.96 -4.97
C ALA A 234 8.33 0.05 -3.76
N ARG A 235 7.12 -0.46 -3.54
CA ARG A 235 6.80 -1.33 -2.39
C ARG A 235 7.41 -2.72 -2.52
N VAL A 236 7.31 -3.35 -3.68
CA VAL A 236 7.85 -4.71 -3.86
C VAL A 236 9.38 -4.74 -3.89
N THR A 237 10.03 -3.65 -4.31
CA THR A 237 11.50 -3.52 -4.31
C THR A 237 12.07 -2.80 -3.07
N VAL A 238 11.22 -2.36 -2.13
CA VAL A 238 11.61 -1.64 -0.91
C VAL A 238 12.46 -0.39 -1.23
N THR A 239 11.98 0.41 -2.18
CA THR A 239 12.63 1.64 -2.66
C THR A 239 11.72 2.87 -2.56
N SER A 240 10.75 2.86 -1.64
CA SER A 240 9.92 4.04 -1.35
C SER A 240 10.79 5.22 -0.94
N SER A 241 10.58 6.38 -1.58
CA SER A 241 11.28 7.61 -1.26
C SER A 241 10.29 8.69 -0.82
N ARG A 242 10.64 9.47 0.21
CA ARG A 242 9.79 10.56 0.70
C ARG A 242 9.50 11.60 -0.38
N LEU A 243 10.48 11.89 -1.25
CA LEU A 243 10.34 12.86 -2.33
C LEU A 243 9.37 12.36 -3.41
N GLY A 244 9.49 11.10 -3.82
CA GLY A 244 8.56 10.48 -4.78
C GLY A 244 7.14 10.48 -4.25
N ASP A 245 6.95 10.02 -3.01
CA ASP A 245 5.64 10.01 -2.35
C ASP A 245 4.99 11.41 -2.30
N VAL A 246 5.77 12.47 -2.06
CA VAL A 246 5.26 13.86 -2.02
C VAL A 246 4.90 14.38 -3.41
N LEU A 247 5.74 14.11 -4.41
CA LEU A 247 5.47 14.52 -5.80
C LEU A 247 4.21 13.84 -6.34
N ASP A 248 4.10 12.52 -6.16
CA ASP A 248 2.93 11.74 -6.59
C ASP A 248 1.66 12.24 -5.90
N HIS A 249 1.72 12.40 -4.58
CA HIS A 249 0.58 12.85 -3.80
C HIS A 249 0.13 14.28 -4.17
N GLY A 250 1.08 15.19 -4.36
CA GLY A 250 0.80 16.58 -4.72
C GLY A 250 0.19 16.70 -6.11
N LEU A 251 0.77 16.03 -7.10
CA LEU A 251 0.25 16.04 -8.47
C LEU A 251 -1.14 15.41 -8.56
N ASP A 252 -1.41 14.34 -7.80
CA ASP A 252 -2.73 13.70 -7.72
C ASP A 252 -3.85 14.58 -7.16
N ILE A 253 -3.48 15.63 -6.41
CA ILE A 253 -4.43 16.61 -5.89
C ILE A 253 -4.69 17.71 -6.93
N ILE A 254 -3.69 18.09 -7.72
CA ILE A 254 -3.74 19.29 -8.56
C ILE A 254 -4.26 18.98 -9.96
N HIS A 255 -3.80 17.90 -10.60
CA HIS A 255 -4.11 17.67 -12.01
C HIS A 255 -5.59 17.34 -12.29
N PRO A 256 -6.38 16.64 -11.44
CA PRO A 256 -7.74 16.26 -11.80
C PRO A 256 -8.66 17.45 -12.13
N PRO A 257 -8.77 18.50 -11.30
CA PRO A 257 -9.59 19.67 -11.64
C PRO A 257 -9.06 20.41 -12.87
N LEU A 258 -7.74 20.42 -13.10
CA LEU A 258 -7.15 21.02 -14.31
C LEU A 258 -7.55 20.27 -15.57
N TRP A 259 -7.66 18.93 -15.53
CA TRP A 259 -8.15 18.15 -16.67
C TRP A 259 -9.62 18.43 -16.94
N TYR A 260 -10.46 18.56 -15.91
CA TYR A 260 -11.88 18.89 -16.10
C TYR A 260 -12.07 20.30 -16.66
N LEU A 261 -11.24 21.25 -16.22
CA LEU A 261 -11.18 22.60 -16.80
C LEU A 261 -10.72 22.56 -18.26
N ALA A 262 -9.63 21.85 -18.55
CA ALA A 262 -9.11 21.71 -19.91
C ALA A 262 -10.13 21.05 -20.83
N TRP A 263 -10.88 20.05 -20.35
CA TRP A 263 -11.99 19.45 -21.07
C TRP A 263 -13.08 20.48 -21.39
N GLY A 264 -13.46 21.29 -20.40
CA GLY A 264 -14.42 22.39 -20.58
C GLY A 264 -13.96 23.43 -21.60
N VAL A 265 -12.68 23.80 -21.58
CA VAL A 265 -12.10 24.72 -22.57
C VAL A 265 -12.09 24.09 -23.97
N GLY A 266 -11.69 22.83 -24.09
CA GLY A 266 -11.72 22.10 -25.36
C GLY A 266 -13.13 22.03 -25.94
N LEU A 267 -14.16 21.88 -25.11
CA LEU A 267 -15.56 21.89 -25.54
C LEU A 267 -16.00 23.23 -26.15
N ALA A 268 -15.43 24.35 -25.70
CA ALA A 268 -15.72 25.66 -26.28
C ALA A 268 -15.23 25.78 -27.74
N SER A 269 -14.28 24.93 -28.14
CA SER A 269 -13.76 24.86 -29.50
C SER A 269 -14.52 23.88 -30.41
N THR A 270 -15.50 23.15 -29.89
CA THR A 270 -16.30 22.18 -30.65
C THR A 270 -17.67 22.73 -31.06
N LEU A 271 -18.38 21.98 -31.91
CA LEU A 271 -19.74 22.31 -32.37
C LEU A 271 -20.82 22.16 -31.29
N THR A 272 -20.46 21.69 -30.08
CA THR A 272 -21.38 21.46 -28.96
C THR A 272 -20.97 22.26 -27.71
N PRO A 273 -20.95 23.59 -27.77
CA PRO A 273 -20.64 24.41 -26.61
C PRO A 273 -21.72 24.26 -25.54
N ILE A 274 -21.31 24.23 -24.27
CA ILE A 274 -22.23 24.16 -23.14
C ILE A 274 -22.53 25.57 -22.62
N THR A 275 -23.81 25.92 -22.53
CA THR A 275 -24.24 27.13 -21.83
C THR A 275 -23.96 27.02 -20.33
N GLY A 276 -23.38 28.06 -19.73
CA GLY A 276 -23.09 28.08 -18.29
C GLY A 276 -21.84 27.30 -17.88
N MET A 277 -20.85 27.16 -18.79
CA MET A 277 -19.57 26.51 -18.50
C MET A 277 -18.88 27.05 -17.23
N GLU A 278 -18.89 28.37 -17.02
CA GLU A 278 -18.31 28.99 -15.82
C GLU A 278 -18.95 28.47 -14.53
N ILE A 279 -20.29 28.38 -14.49
CA ILE A 279 -21.05 27.86 -13.36
C ILE A 279 -20.70 26.40 -13.11
N LEU A 280 -20.63 25.59 -14.18
CA LEU A 280 -20.25 24.18 -14.09
C LEU A 280 -18.83 24.00 -13.53
N MET A 281 -17.87 24.82 -13.96
CA MET A 281 -16.50 24.78 -13.45
C MET A 281 -16.42 25.15 -11.98
N TRP A 282 -17.15 26.20 -11.55
CA TRP A 282 -17.23 26.58 -10.14
C TRP A 282 -17.87 25.48 -9.29
N LEU A 283 -18.97 24.88 -9.76
CA LEU A 283 -19.63 23.77 -9.07
C LEU A 283 -18.71 22.54 -8.96
N MET A 284 -17.99 22.20 -10.04
CA MET A 284 -17.00 21.14 -10.04
C MET A 284 -15.89 21.42 -9.00
N PHE A 285 -15.35 22.65 -8.99
CA PHE A 285 -14.28 23.02 -8.08
C PHE A 285 -14.73 23.04 -6.61
N ILE A 286 -15.92 23.60 -6.33
CA ILE A 286 -16.52 23.58 -4.99
C ILE A 286 -16.76 22.15 -4.53
N GLY A 287 -17.29 21.28 -5.39
CA GLY A 287 -17.44 19.86 -5.07
C GLY A 287 -16.09 19.19 -4.81
N TYR A 288 -15.12 19.37 -5.70
CA TYR A 288 -13.79 18.79 -5.53
C TYR A 288 -13.11 19.20 -4.22
N VAL A 289 -13.04 20.51 -3.96
CA VAL A 289 -12.44 21.06 -2.73
C VAL A 289 -13.25 20.66 -1.51
N GLY A 290 -14.58 20.75 -1.56
CA GLY A 290 -15.47 20.36 -0.47
C GLY A 290 -15.27 18.90 -0.06
N GLY A 291 -15.22 17.98 -1.02
CA GLY A 291 -14.93 16.57 -0.74
C GLY A 291 -13.58 16.36 -0.06
N ARG A 292 -12.52 17.05 -0.50
CA ARG A 292 -11.18 16.99 0.12
C ARG A 292 -11.15 17.59 1.51
N LEU A 293 -11.87 18.69 1.74
CA LEU A 293 -12.01 19.29 3.06
C LEU A 293 -12.74 18.34 4.01
N CYS A 294 -13.77 17.61 3.56
CA CYS A 294 -14.43 16.61 4.40
C CYS A 294 -13.49 15.49 4.83
N GLU A 295 -12.70 14.94 3.91
CA GLU A 295 -11.72 13.90 4.21
C GLU A 295 -10.65 14.41 5.19
N GLY A 296 -10.09 15.60 4.94
CA GLY A 296 -9.11 16.22 5.81
C GLY A 296 -9.66 16.53 7.20
N ALA A 297 -10.83 17.15 7.29
CA ALA A 297 -11.49 17.45 8.56
C ALA A 297 -11.77 16.19 9.38
N PHE A 298 -12.20 15.10 8.73
CA PHE A 298 -12.35 13.82 9.41
C PHE A 298 -11.02 13.32 9.98
N GLN A 299 -9.97 13.29 9.15
CA GLN A 299 -8.67 12.72 9.53
C GLN A 299 -7.92 13.55 10.59
N PHE A 300 -8.01 14.89 10.52
CA PHE A 300 -7.27 15.78 11.41
C PHE A 300 -8.03 16.10 12.70
N TRP A 301 -9.37 16.16 12.68
CA TRP A 301 -10.14 16.61 13.83
C TRP A 301 -11.00 15.53 14.48
N LEU A 302 -11.43 14.52 13.73
CA LEU A 302 -12.32 13.48 14.26
C LEU A 302 -11.59 12.21 14.63
N ALA A 303 -10.81 11.64 13.72
CA ALA A 303 -10.09 10.40 13.95
C ALA A 303 -8.80 10.33 13.14
N HIS A 304 -7.71 9.81 13.71
CA HIS A 304 -6.41 9.67 13.05
C HIS A 304 -6.38 8.54 11.99
N PHE A 305 -7.52 8.22 11.37
CA PHE A 305 -7.62 7.26 10.28
C PHE A 305 -8.51 7.81 9.17
N ASP A 306 -8.44 7.19 8.00
CA ASP A 306 -9.13 7.67 6.82
C ASP A 306 -10.66 7.45 6.88
N MET A 307 -11.42 8.48 6.48
CA MET A 307 -12.87 8.45 6.51
C MET A 307 -13.50 7.23 5.81
N PHE A 308 -12.86 6.72 4.74
CA PHE A 308 -13.37 5.59 3.97
C PHE A 308 -13.24 4.23 4.67
N ILE A 309 -12.56 4.16 5.81
CA ILE A 309 -12.51 2.96 6.67
C ILE A 309 -13.28 3.14 7.98
N TRP A 310 -14.09 4.19 8.11
CA TRP A 310 -14.90 4.39 9.31
C TRP A 310 -16.00 3.31 9.42
N HIS A 311 -16.91 3.22 8.45
CA HIS A 311 -17.86 2.12 8.33
C HIS A 311 -17.76 1.40 6.97
N LYS A 312 -18.31 0.18 6.90
CA LYS A 312 -18.37 -0.64 5.68
C LYS A 312 -18.94 0.14 4.48
N LEU A 313 -19.98 0.95 4.72
CA LEU A 313 -20.61 1.80 3.71
C LEU A 313 -19.61 2.81 3.11
N ASP A 314 -18.74 3.39 3.93
CA ASP A 314 -17.75 4.37 3.46
C ASP A 314 -16.72 3.70 2.54
N SER A 315 -16.39 2.43 2.80
CA SER A 315 -15.50 1.65 1.94
C SER A 315 -16.13 1.37 0.57
N PHE A 316 -17.42 1.06 0.52
CA PHE A 316 -18.15 0.95 -0.76
C PHE A 316 -18.25 2.29 -1.47
N ASN A 317 -18.55 3.38 -0.76
CA ASN A 317 -18.56 4.71 -1.35
C ASN A 317 -17.21 5.06 -1.98
N ARG A 318 -16.09 4.63 -1.39
CA ARG A 318 -14.75 4.90 -1.94
C ARG A 318 -14.50 4.26 -3.31
N LEU A 319 -15.23 3.21 -3.66
CA LEU A 319 -15.15 2.58 -4.99
C LEU A 319 -15.56 3.55 -6.10
N ILE A 320 -16.54 4.41 -5.80
CA ILE A 320 -17.23 5.25 -6.78
C ILE A 320 -17.07 6.75 -6.54
N THR A 321 -16.65 7.19 -5.34
CA THR A 321 -16.47 8.62 -4.97
C THR A 321 -15.77 9.40 -6.08
N ALA A 322 -16.20 10.63 -6.33
CA ALA A 322 -15.64 11.54 -7.33
C ALA A 322 -14.12 11.75 -7.16
N ARG A 323 -13.37 10.89 -7.82
CA ARG A 323 -11.91 10.82 -7.89
C ARG A 323 -11.52 10.66 -9.35
N ARG A 324 -10.23 10.80 -9.62
CA ARG A 324 -9.63 10.71 -10.96
C ARG A 324 -10.21 9.56 -11.79
N ASN A 325 -10.08 8.30 -11.34
CA ASN A 325 -10.50 7.14 -12.13
C ASN A 325 -12.03 7.06 -12.35
N PRO A 326 -12.90 7.19 -11.32
CA PRO A 326 -14.35 7.27 -11.55
C PRO A 326 -14.76 8.40 -12.50
N ASN A 327 -14.16 9.58 -12.38
CA ASN A 327 -14.47 10.70 -13.27
C ASN A 327 -13.97 10.46 -14.69
N LEU A 328 -12.81 9.81 -14.88
CA LEU A 328 -12.34 9.39 -16.20
C LEU A 328 -13.30 8.40 -16.87
N LEU A 329 -13.97 7.52 -16.12
CA LEU A 329 -15.02 6.66 -16.68
C LEU A 329 -16.19 7.49 -17.22
N LEU A 330 -16.62 8.52 -16.48
CA LEU A 330 -17.70 9.41 -16.91
C LEU A 330 -17.32 10.20 -18.17
N LEU A 331 -16.09 10.71 -18.24
CA LEU A 331 -15.57 11.38 -19.44
C LEU A 331 -15.43 10.40 -20.63
N THR A 332 -14.96 9.18 -20.37
CA THR A 332 -14.85 8.12 -21.39
C THR A 332 -16.23 7.75 -21.92
N TYR A 333 -17.24 7.65 -21.06
CA TYR A 333 -18.63 7.43 -21.47
C TYR A 333 -19.15 8.57 -22.36
N GLY A 334 -18.90 9.83 -21.99
CA GLY A 334 -19.23 10.98 -22.81
C GLY A 334 -18.56 10.94 -24.19
N TRP A 335 -17.28 10.56 -24.27
CA TRP A 335 -16.58 10.41 -25.55
C TRP A 335 -17.11 9.24 -26.38
N LEU A 336 -17.34 8.07 -25.79
CA LEU A 336 -17.85 6.88 -26.50
C LEU A 336 -19.28 7.05 -27.04
N THR A 337 -20.05 7.97 -26.47
CA THR A 337 -21.44 8.24 -26.88
C THR A 337 -21.56 9.51 -27.74
N ASP A 338 -20.43 10.10 -28.17
CA ASP A 338 -20.36 11.38 -28.87
C ASP A 338 -21.03 12.55 -28.11
N GLN A 339 -21.20 12.40 -26.79
CA GLN A 339 -21.79 13.39 -25.88
C GLN A 339 -20.72 13.90 -24.90
N LEU A 340 -19.71 14.57 -25.44
CA LEU A 340 -18.58 15.12 -24.68
C LEU A 340 -19.02 16.07 -23.56
N ALA A 341 -20.09 16.83 -23.81
CA ALA A 341 -20.70 17.73 -22.84
C ALA A 341 -21.36 16.98 -21.67
N LEU A 342 -22.07 15.89 -21.97
CA LEU A 342 -22.70 15.04 -20.97
C LEU A 342 -21.64 14.44 -20.03
N GLY A 343 -20.51 13.99 -20.57
CA GLY A 343 -19.40 13.47 -19.76
C GLY A 343 -18.93 14.46 -18.69
N LEU A 344 -18.77 15.73 -19.06
CA LEU A 344 -18.37 16.79 -18.12
C LEU A 344 -19.47 17.11 -17.10
N ILE A 345 -20.73 17.19 -17.53
CA ILE A 345 -21.88 17.40 -16.63
C ILE A 345 -21.98 16.27 -15.60
N LEU A 346 -21.81 15.02 -16.03
CA LEU A 346 -21.78 13.86 -15.13
C LEU A 346 -20.66 14.01 -14.09
N VAL A 347 -19.46 14.44 -14.50
CA VAL A 347 -18.37 14.70 -13.55
C VAL A 347 -18.76 15.77 -12.52
N VAL A 348 -19.38 16.87 -12.95
CA VAL A 348 -19.81 17.96 -12.04
C VAL A 348 -20.85 17.45 -11.05
N VAL A 349 -21.93 16.83 -11.55
CA VAL A 349 -23.00 16.27 -10.72
C VAL A 349 -22.44 15.25 -9.73
N TRP A 350 -21.52 14.40 -10.18
CA TRP A 350 -20.92 13.37 -9.36
C TRP A 350 -20.04 13.93 -8.24
N HIS A 351 -19.31 15.03 -8.48
CA HIS A 351 -18.59 15.74 -7.41
C HIS A 351 -19.52 16.33 -6.37
N ILE A 352 -20.62 16.98 -6.78
CA ILE A 352 -21.60 17.54 -5.85
C ILE A 352 -22.24 16.42 -5.02
N ALA A 353 -22.70 15.35 -5.66
CA ALA A 353 -23.31 14.21 -4.99
C ALA A 353 -22.34 13.52 -4.01
N SER A 354 -21.10 13.27 -4.45
CA SER A 354 -20.06 12.70 -3.60
C SER A 354 -19.77 13.59 -2.40
N THR A 355 -19.69 14.91 -2.59
CA THR A 355 -19.39 15.87 -1.52
C THR A 355 -20.54 16.00 -0.53
N ALA A 356 -21.78 16.00 -1.00
CA ALA A 356 -22.96 15.96 -0.14
C ALA A 356 -22.96 14.70 0.73
N PHE A 357 -22.65 13.53 0.16
CA PHE A 357 -22.50 12.29 0.91
C PHE A 357 -21.38 12.39 1.96
N LEU A 358 -20.19 12.86 1.58
CA LEU A 358 -19.07 13.02 2.51
C LEU A 358 -19.37 14.03 3.63
N THR A 359 -20.07 15.12 3.32
CA THR A 359 -20.49 16.10 4.31
C THR A 359 -21.45 15.48 5.32
N TRP A 360 -22.45 14.72 4.85
CA TRP A 360 -23.37 14.00 5.73
C TRP A 360 -22.63 13.01 6.65
N ARG A 361 -21.68 12.25 6.10
CA ARG A 361 -20.86 11.31 6.88
C ARG A 361 -19.97 12.02 7.89
N LEU A 362 -19.35 13.14 7.54
CA LEU A 362 -18.55 13.96 8.46
C LEU A 362 -19.39 14.50 9.62
N LEU A 363 -20.57 15.06 9.33
CA LEU A 363 -21.49 15.57 10.35
C LEU A 363 -21.98 14.44 11.28
N THR A 364 -22.24 13.26 10.72
CA THR A 364 -22.61 12.07 11.50
C THR A 364 -21.47 11.64 12.41
N ALA A 365 -20.23 11.60 11.90
CA ALA A 365 -19.04 11.27 12.68
C ALA A 365 -18.82 12.24 13.83
N TRP A 366 -18.97 13.54 13.58
CA TRP A 366 -18.86 14.57 14.60
C TRP A 366 -19.92 14.39 15.70
N ARG A 367 -21.18 14.13 15.34
CA ARG A 367 -22.26 13.86 16.31
C ARG A 367 -22.00 12.63 17.18
N ILE A 368 -21.49 11.55 16.58
CA ILE A 368 -21.15 10.32 17.31
C ILE A 368 -19.96 10.55 18.23
N LYS A 369 -18.90 11.22 17.74
CA LYS A 369 -17.71 11.57 18.52
C LYS A 369 -18.07 12.36 19.79
N GLN A 370 -18.98 13.32 19.69
CA GLN A 370 -19.45 14.09 20.84
C GLN A 370 -20.18 13.26 21.89
N LYS A 371 -20.82 12.15 21.50
CA LYS A 371 -21.58 11.27 22.41
C LYS A 371 -20.73 10.13 22.99
N GLU A 372 -19.92 9.49 22.16
CA GLU A 372 -19.23 8.23 22.46
C GLU A 372 -17.71 8.40 22.64
N GLY A 373 -17.17 9.60 22.37
CA GLY A 373 -15.77 9.94 22.54
C GLY A 373 -14.91 9.58 21.33
N ALA A 374 -14.45 8.34 21.23
CA ALA A 374 -13.49 7.93 20.20
C ALA A 374 -14.16 7.15 19.06
N LEU A 375 -13.89 7.54 17.82
CA LEU A 375 -14.32 6.79 16.64
C LEU A 375 -13.37 5.61 16.41
N LYS A 376 -13.92 4.48 15.97
CA LYS A 376 -13.17 3.29 15.57
C LYS A 376 -13.45 2.95 14.11
N SER A 377 -12.44 2.43 13.43
CA SER A 377 -12.58 1.93 12.07
C SER A 377 -13.19 0.54 12.09
N TRP A 378 -14.15 0.26 11.21
CA TRP A 378 -14.78 -1.07 11.11
C TRP A 378 -13.78 -2.20 10.80
N LEU A 379 -12.61 -1.87 10.25
CA LEU A 379 -11.52 -2.84 10.06
C LEU A 379 -10.93 -3.36 11.39
N GLN A 380 -11.09 -2.63 12.50
CA GLN A 380 -10.55 -3.05 13.80
C GLN A 380 -11.31 -4.25 14.35
N ASP A 381 -12.63 -4.28 14.16
CA ASP A 381 -13.55 -5.26 14.78
C ASP A 381 -13.70 -6.55 13.97
N ILE A 382 -12.97 -6.70 12.85
CA ILE A 382 -13.06 -7.89 11.98
C ILE A 382 -11.81 -8.77 12.07
N ASP A 383 -12.00 -10.06 11.87
CA ASP A 383 -10.96 -11.04 11.55
C ASP A 383 -11.02 -11.37 10.03
N PRO A 384 -10.04 -10.94 9.23
CA PRO A 384 -9.99 -11.21 7.78
C PRO A 384 -10.02 -12.70 7.41
N ALA A 385 -9.66 -13.60 8.33
CA ALA A 385 -9.69 -15.04 8.10
C ALA A 385 -11.06 -15.65 8.43
N ARG A 386 -11.71 -15.17 9.49
CA ARG A 386 -12.95 -15.77 10.02
C ARG A 386 -14.21 -15.15 9.44
N ASP A 387 -14.23 -13.82 9.25
CA ASP A 387 -15.46 -13.08 8.93
C ASP A 387 -15.72 -12.96 7.42
N ARG A 388 -15.29 -13.95 6.63
CA ARG A 388 -15.29 -13.89 5.16
C ARG A 388 -16.69 -14.04 4.54
N GLU A 389 -17.68 -14.47 5.31
CA GLU A 389 -19.10 -14.42 4.97
C GLU A 389 -19.63 -13.00 4.84
N ILE A 390 -19.00 -12.02 5.51
CA ILE A 390 -19.33 -10.61 5.37
C ILE A 390 -18.78 -10.09 4.03
N TRP A 391 -19.68 -9.63 3.16
CA TRP A 391 -19.33 -9.16 1.82
C TRP A 391 -18.25 -8.07 1.82
N ALA A 392 -18.35 -7.10 2.73
CA ALA A 392 -17.35 -6.04 2.88
C ALA A 392 -15.96 -6.58 3.24
N VAL A 393 -15.88 -7.58 4.14
CA VAL A 393 -14.61 -8.23 4.51
C VAL A 393 -14.04 -8.93 3.29
N ARG A 394 -14.88 -9.66 2.54
CA ARG A 394 -14.45 -10.38 1.34
C ARG A 394 -13.82 -9.48 0.29
N ILE A 395 -14.41 -8.31 0.09
CA ILE A 395 -14.02 -7.31 -0.90
C ILE A 395 -12.80 -6.51 -0.44
N PHE A 396 -12.79 -5.99 0.80
CA PHE A 396 -11.80 -5.00 1.24
C PHE A 396 -10.63 -5.59 2.03
N THR A 397 -10.63 -6.89 2.34
CA THR A 397 -9.54 -7.58 3.05
C THR A 397 -9.06 -8.81 2.30
N ARG A 398 -7.88 -9.32 2.67
CA ARG A 398 -7.29 -10.51 2.07
C ARG A 398 -7.29 -11.66 3.06
N ALA A 399 -7.54 -12.86 2.53
CA ALA A 399 -7.37 -14.08 3.30
C ALA A 399 -5.87 -14.34 3.56
N PRO A 400 -5.52 -14.96 4.70
CA PRO A 400 -4.15 -15.37 4.97
C PRO A 400 -3.58 -16.23 3.86
N ILE A 401 -2.30 -16.05 3.56
CA ILE A 401 -1.61 -16.92 2.61
C ILE A 401 -1.53 -18.35 3.17
N ASN A 402 -1.87 -19.33 2.34
CA ASN A 402 -1.69 -20.74 2.65
C ASN A 402 -0.69 -21.31 1.64
N LEU A 403 0.53 -21.60 2.09
CA LEU A 403 1.60 -22.11 1.25
C LEU A 403 1.30 -23.50 0.64
N ASN A 404 0.29 -24.21 1.17
CA ASN A 404 -0.11 -25.54 0.73
C ASN A 404 -1.27 -25.55 -0.29
N LYS A 405 -1.80 -24.39 -0.68
CA LYS A 405 -2.87 -24.29 -1.68
C LYS A 405 -2.45 -23.43 -2.88
N PRO A 406 -2.79 -23.81 -4.12
CA PRO A 406 -2.60 -22.94 -5.27
C PRO A 406 -3.46 -21.69 -5.05
N TYR A 407 -2.83 -20.52 -4.99
CA TYR A 407 -3.52 -19.24 -4.81
C TYR A 407 -4.21 -18.90 -6.13
N PRO A 408 -5.55 -18.83 -6.17
CA PRO A 408 -6.24 -18.31 -7.34
C PRO A 408 -5.79 -16.86 -7.54
N VAL A 409 -5.54 -16.49 -8.79
CA VAL A 409 -5.38 -15.09 -9.19
C VAL A 409 -6.67 -14.39 -8.77
N SER A 410 -6.64 -13.61 -7.70
CA SER A 410 -7.87 -13.12 -7.08
C SER A 410 -8.60 -12.17 -8.03
N ILE A 411 -9.69 -12.65 -8.61
CA ILE A 411 -10.86 -11.86 -9.01
C ILE A 411 -11.91 -12.11 -7.92
N ASN A 412 -11.84 -11.34 -6.84
CA ASN A 412 -12.95 -11.16 -5.89
C ASN A 412 -12.86 -9.72 -5.37
#